data_AF-A0A7L2RZ36-F1
#
_entry.id   AF-A0A7L2RZ36-F1
#
_cell.length_a   1.000
_cell.length_b   1.000
_cell.length_c   1.000
_cell.angle_alpha   90.00
_cell.angle_beta   90.00
_cell.angle_gamma   90.00
#
_symmetry.space_group_name_H-M   'P 1'
#
loop_
_entity.id
_entity.type
_entity.pdbx_description
1 polymer ?
#
loop_
_entity_poly.entity_id
_entity_poly.type
_entity_poly.pdbx_seq_one_letter_code
_entity_poly.pdbx_strand_id
1 'polypeptide(L)' 'CHPVMGTCSCPPGWTGYNCQRACDVGRWGPDCIHSCNCSNSDGSCSAETGQCLCEAGYTGSHCE' A
#
# COMPACT_ATOMS: atom_id res chain seq x y z
N CYS A 1 -0.88 -0.20 18.87
CA CYS A 1 -2.22 -0.80 18.90
C CYS A 1 -3.19 0.27 19.40
N HIS A 2 -4.23 0.61 18.64
CA HIS A 2 -5.12 1.72 18.98
C HIS A 2 -5.99 1.33 20.20
N PRO A 3 -5.83 1.97 21.36
CA PRO A 3 -6.43 1.50 22.61
C PRO A 3 -7.97 1.55 22.61
N VAL A 4 -8.56 2.33 21.71
CA VAL A 4 -10.02 2.49 21.60
C VAL A 4 -10.65 1.52 20.58
N MET A 5 -9.92 1.16 19.52
CA MET A 5 -10.47 0.31 18.45
C MET A 5 -10.04 -1.15 18.56
N GLY A 6 -9.04 -1.47 19.40
CA GLY A 6 -8.50 -2.83 19.53
C GLY A 6 -7.73 -3.30 18.29
N THR A 7 -7.56 -2.45 17.27
CA THR A 7 -6.79 -2.76 16.08
C THR A 7 -5.31 -2.52 16.35
N CYS A 8 -4.51 -3.57 16.24
CA CYS A 8 -3.06 -3.43 16.18
C CYS A 8 -2.70 -3.10 14.74
N SER A 9 -2.56 -1.81 14.45
CA SER A 9 -2.10 -1.38 13.13
C SER A 9 -0.67 -1.84 12.89
N CYS A 10 -0.46 -2.62 11.85
CA CYS A 10 0.85 -2.97 11.36
C CYS A 10 1.57 -1.74 10.80
N PRO A 11 2.92 -1.74 10.77
CA PRO A 11 3.64 -0.71 10.05
C PRO A 11 3.22 -0.68 8.57
N PRO A 12 3.30 0.48 7.91
CA PRO A 12 2.98 0.61 6.50
C PRO A 12 3.74 -0.43 5.68
N GLY A 13 3.06 -1.10 4.76
CA GLY A 13 3.66 -2.13 3.92
C GLY A 13 3.61 -3.55 4.50
N TRP A 14 3.06 -3.72 5.70
CA TRP A 14 2.94 -5.00 6.37
C TRP A 14 1.51 -5.29 6.83
N THR A 15 1.18 -6.57 6.91
CA THR A 15 -0.11 -7.11 7.32
C THR A 15 0.00 -8.50 7.96
N GLY A 16 -1.14 -9.03 8.40
CA GLY A 16 -1.27 -10.29 9.11
C GLY A 16 -1.16 -10.13 10.63
N TYR A 17 -1.47 -11.21 11.35
CA TYR A 17 -1.64 -11.18 12.81
C TYR A 17 -0.44 -10.61 13.59
N ASN A 18 0.78 -10.77 13.09
CA ASN A 18 2.01 -10.20 13.67
C ASN A 18 2.77 -9.31 12.68
N CYS A 19 2.13 -8.73 11.66
CA CYS A 19 2.81 -7.88 10.67
C CYS A 19 3.99 -8.57 9.97
N GLN A 20 3.88 -9.89 9.78
CA GLN A 20 4.93 -10.74 9.22
C GLN A 20 4.78 -10.96 7.71
N ARG A 21 3.69 -10.48 7.13
CA ARG A 21 3.42 -10.57 5.69
C ARG A 21 3.54 -9.17 5.09
N ALA A 22 4.28 -9.05 4.00
CA ALA A 22 4.25 -7.82 3.21
C ALA A 22 2.89 -7.66 2.52
N CYS A 23 2.53 -6.43 2.16
CA CYS A 23 1.33 -6.19 1.37
C CYS A 23 1.38 -6.90 0.02
N ASP A 24 0.24 -7.45 -0.37
CA ASP A 24 0.03 -7.86 -1.76
C ASP A 24 0.09 -6.65 -2.69
N VAL A 25 0.52 -6.90 -3.92
CA VAL A 25 0.53 -5.91 -5.00
C VAL A 25 -0.88 -5.31 -5.15
N GLY A 26 -0.98 -3.99 -5.26
CA GLY A 26 -2.26 -3.30 -5.30
C GLY A 26 -2.76 -2.81 -3.94
N ARG A 27 -2.01 -3.00 -2.86
CA ARG A 27 -2.37 -2.52 -1.52
C ARG A 27 -1.24 -1.81 -0.80
N TRP A 28 -1.58 -0.88 0.07
CA TRP A 28 -0.61 -0.08 0.82
C TRP A 28 -1.14 0.40 2.17
N GLY A 29 -0.24 0.99 2.95
CA GLY A 29 -0.50 1.53 4.27
C GLY A 29 -0.47 0.47 5.38
N PRO A 30 -0.87 0.84 6.60
CA PRO A 30 -0.90 -0.08 7.74
C PRO A 30 -1.93 -1.18 7.50
N ASP A 31 -1.54 -2.43 7.68
CA ASP A 31 -2.37 -3.62 7.39
C ASP A 31 -2.82 -3.75 5.93
N CYS A 32 -2.25 -2.97 5.00
CA CYS A 32 -2.60 -2.98 3.58
C CYS A 32 -4.08 -2.66 3.33
N ILE A 33 -4.67 -1.82 4.18
CA ILE A 33 -6.10 -1.46 4.11
C ILE A 33 -6.40 -0.53 2.93
N HIS A 34 -5.41 0.20 2.42
CA HIS A 34 -5.58 1.09 1.28
C HIS A 34 -5.29 0.33 -0.01
N SER A 35 -6.06 0.62 -1.05
CA SER A 35 -5.85 0.06 -2.39
C SER A 35 -5.11 1.06 -3.27
N CYS A 36 -4.21 0.58 -4.13
CA CYS A 36 -3.51 1.41 -5.11
C CYS A 36 -4.53 1.93 -6.15
N ASN A 37 -4.43 3.21 -6.49
CA ASN A 37 -5.27 3.85 -7.52
C ASN A 37 -4.39 4.38 -8.66
N CYS A 38 -3.69 3.48 -9.35
CA CYS A 38 -2.81 3.82 -10.47
C CYS A 38 -3.51 3.49 -11.80
N SER A 39 -3.44 4.39 -12.78
CA SER A 39 -4.20 4.31 -14.03
C SER A 39 -3.69 3.23 -14.99
N ASN A 40 -2.37 3.15 -15.22
CA ASN A 40 -1.76 2.21 -16.17
C ASN A 40 -0.29 1.90 -15.84
N SER A 41 -0.05 0.86 -15.05
CA SER A 41 1.10 -0.07 -15.14
C SER A 41 1.08 -0.95 -13.89
N ASP A 42 0.67 -2.21 -14.06
CA ASP A 42 0.76 -3.32 -13.10
C ASP A 42 -0.11 -3.27 -11.82
N GLY A 43 -0.67 -2.12 -11.44
CA GLY A 43 -1.36 -1.99 -10.14
C GLY A 43 -0.39 -2.04 -8.95
N SER A 44 0.91 -1.97 -9.22
CA SER A 44 1.97 -1.89 -8.22
C SER A 44 2.14 -0.46 -7.72
N CYS A 45 1.76 -0.22 -6.47
CA CYS A 45 2.16 0.98 -5.74
C CYS A 45 3.01 0.60 -4.53
N SER A 46 3.83 1.53 -4.05
CA SER A 46 4.66 1.34 -2.87
C SER A 46 3.79 0.95 -1.67
N ALA A 47 4.03 -0.23 -1.11
CA ALA A 47 3.26 -0.76 0.00
C ALA A 47 3.29 0.16 1.25
N GLU A 48 4.32 0.98 1.38
CA GLU A 48 4.51 1.91 2.49
C GLU A 48 3.76 3.24 2.31
N THR A 49 3.89 3.86 1.12
CA THR A 49 3.40 5.22 0.86
C THR A 49 2.16 5.29 -0.03
N GLY A 50 1.83 4.20 -0.73
CA GLY A 50 0.80 4.18 -1.76
C GLY A 50 1.19 4.85 -3.07
N GLN A 51 2.43 5.29 -3.20
CA GLN A 51 2.88 6.01 -4.38
C GLN A 51 3.01 5.06 -5.57
N CYS A 52 2.40 5.42 -6.70
CA CYS A 52 2.46 4.61 -7.91
C CYS A 52 3.90 4.52 -8.44
N LEU A 53 4.33 3.30 -8.78
CA LEU A 53 5.61 3.06 -9.43
C LEU A 53 5.40 3.13 -10.93
N CYS A 54 5.58 4.32 -11.49
CA CYS A 54 5.38 4.58 -12.91
C CYS A 54 6.54 4.02 -13.74
N GLU A 55 6.24 3.35 -14.86
CA GLU A 55 7.25 3.01 -15.86
C GLU A 55 7.83 4.27 -16.53
N ALA A 56 9.05 4.15 -17.04
CA ALA A 56 9.75 5.27 -17.68
C ALA A 56 8.96 5.80 -18.88
N GLY A 57 8.34 6.97 -18.71
CA GLY A 57 7.49 7.61 -19.71
C GLY A 57 6.13 8.06 -19.18
N TYR A 58 5.69 7.54 -18.03
CA TYR A 58 4.48 7.98 -17.34
C TYR A 58 4.80 9.01 -16.25
N THR A 59 3.91 9.99 -16.09
CA THR A 59 4.07 11.11 -15.15
C THR A 59 2.81 11.28 -14.30
N GLY A 60 2.84 12.16 -13.30
CA GLY A 60 1.69 12.39 -12.42
C GLY A 60 1.56 11.41 -11.26
N SER A 61 0.58 11.65 -10.39
CA SER A 61 0.39 10.89 -9.15
C SER A 61 -0.15 9.49 -9.39
N HIS A 62 -0.85 9.27 -10.50
CA HIS A 62 -1.47 8.00 -10.86
C HIS A 62 -0.87 7.39 -12.14
N CYS A 63 0.31 7.84 -12.59
CA CYS A 63 0.95 7.42 -13.84
C CYS A 63 0.02 7.64 -15.05
N GLU A 64 -0.32 8.90 -15.29
CA GLU A 64 -1.13 9.39 -16.40
C GLU A 64 -0.28 9.87 -17.59
#